data_AF-A0A3N7JT82-F1
#
_entry.id   AF-A0A3N7JT82-F1
#
_cell.length_a   1.000
_cell.length_b   1.000
_cell.length_c   1.000
_cell.angle_alpha   90.00
_cell.angle_beta   90.00
_cell.angle_gamma   90.00
#
_symmetry.space_group_name_H-M   'P 1'
#
loop_
_entity.id
_entity.type
_entity.pdbx_description
1 polymer ?
#
loop_
_entity_poly.entity_id
_entity_poly.type
_entity_poly.pdbx_seq_one_letter_code
_entity_poly.pdbx_strand_id
1 'polypeptide(L)'
;MKNLPAREKLDLAEKVSMYLVLAGSLDKNSPMDDYDRANELSLELAMLLPANLYRQMVEAAAHPSSKVNPASVAIAMRTELIAPDEGNLVAEQVAFHAPGAQMERPKGKAH
;
A
#
# COMPACT_ATOMS: atom_id res chain seq x y z
N MET A 1 12.69 -8.81 9.98
CA MET A 1 11.25 -9.13 9.80
C MET A 1 11.10 -10.63 9.72
N LYS A 2 9.95 -11.20 10.11
CA LYS A 2 9.64 -12.60 9.77
C LYS A 2 9.66 -12.72 8.25
N ASN A 3 10.40 -13.67 7.70
CA ASN A 3 10.28 -14.03 6.29
C ASN A 3 8.93 -14.73 6.12
N LEU A 4 7.89 -13.93 5.87
CA LEU A 4 6.56 -14.43 5.54
C LEU A 4 6.64 -15.16 4.18
N PRO A 5 5.98 -16.31 4.01
CA PRO A 5 5.75 -16.90 2.70
C PRO A 5 5.12 -15.90 1.72
N ALA A 6 5.39 -16.08 0.41
CA ALA A 6 4.87 -15.18 -0.63
C ALA A 6 3.34 -14.97 -0.55
N ARG A 7 2.59 -16.02 -0.26
CA ARG A 7 1.13 -15.95 -0.08
C ARG A 7 0.72 -15.03 1.07
N GLU A 8 1.39 -15.13 2.21
CA GLU A 8 1.10 -14.29 3.38
C GLU A 8 1.43 -12.81 3.12
N LYS A 9 2.41 -12.52 2.25
CA LYS A 9 2.73 -11.15 1.82
C LYS A 9 1.61 -10.56 0.95
N LEU A 10 0.99 -11.37 0.09
CA LEU A 10 -0.17 -10.95 -0.72
C LEU A 10 -1.41 -10.73 0.16
N ASP A 11 -1.68 -11.64 1.09
CA ASP A 11 -2.78 -11.49 2.06
C ASP A 11 -2.58 -10.22 2.91
N LEU A 12 -1.34 -9.90 3.27
CA LEU A 12 -1.02 -8.67 3.98
C LEU A 12 -1.22 -7.41 3.13
N ALA A 13 -0.89 -7.45 1.83
CA ALA A 13 -1.16 -6.38 0.88
C ALA A 13 -2.66 -6.13 0.67
N GLU A 14 -3.46 -7.20 0.64
CA GLU A 14 -4.92 -7.13 0.61
C GLU A 14 -5.46 -6.42 1.85
N LYS A 15 -5.03 -6.83 3.06
CA LYS A 15 -5.48 -6.21 4.32
C LYS A 15 -5.13 -4.72 4.41
N VAL A 16 -3.93 -4.33 3.98
CA VAL A 16 -3.55 -2.91 3.93
C VAL A 16 -4.44 -2.14 2.96
N SER A 17 -4.73 -2.71 1.79
CA SER A 17 -5.63 -2.10 0.81
C SER A 17 -7.05 -1.93 1.37
N MET A 18 -7.58 -2.98 2.01
CA MET A 18 -8.88 -2.94 2.70
C MET A 18 -8.92 -1.84 3.76
N TYR A 19 -7.89 -1.75 4.60
CA TYR A 19 -7.79 -0.73 5.63
C TYR A 19 -7.76 0.69 5.02
N LEU A 20 -6.90 0.93 4.03
CA LEU A 20 -6.77 2.25 3.39
C LEU A 20 -8.10 2.71 2.76
N VAL A 21 -8.84 1.80 2.13
CA VAL A 21 -10.15 2.11 1.56
C VAL A 21 -11.18 2.37 2.66
N LEU A 22 -11.31 1.44 3.62
CA LEU A 22 -12.30 1.53 4.68
C LEU A 22 -12.07 2.79 5.53
N ALA A 23 -10.90 2.90 6.16
CA ALA A 23 -10.57 3.99 7.07
C ALA A 23 -10.54 5.35 6.35
N GLY A 24 -10.09 5.41 5.10
CA GLY A 24 -10.09 6.63 4.30
C GLY A 24 -11.49 7.09 3.84
N SER A 25 -12.50 6.21 3.93
CA SER A 25 -13.90 6.51 3.57
C SER A 25 -14.81 6.81 4.75
N LEU A 26 -14.34 6.60 5.98
CA LEU A 26 -15.13 6.82 7.20
C LEU A 26 -15.46 8.30 7.37
N ASP A 27 -16.71 8.59 7.68
CA ASP A 27 -17.17 9.90 8.09
C ASP A 27 -18.12 9.81 9.31
N LYS A 28 -18.56 10.97 9.81
CA LYS A 28 -19.42 11.06 11.00
C LYS A 28 -20.78 10.35 10.89
N ASN A 29 -21.19 9.95 9.68
CA ASN A 29 -22.44 9.25 9.40
C ASN A 29 -22.19 7.75 9.11
N SER A 30 -20.94 7.31 9.03
CA SER A 30 -20.61 5.89 8.86
C SER A 30 -21.13 5.05 10.04
N PRO A 31 -21.63 3.82 9.79
CA PRO A 31 -21.99 2.87 10.84
C PRO A 31 -20.85 2.61 11.83
N MET A 32 -21.20 2.37 13.10
CA MET A 32 -20.21 2.03 14.13
C MET A 32 -19.41 0.77 13.76
N ASP A 33 -20.07 -0.22 13.15
CA ASP A 33 -19.42 -1.46 12.71
C ASP A 33 -18.25 -1.21 11.74
N ASP A 34 -18.32 -0.17 10.90
CA ASP A 34 -17.23 0.19 9.99
C ASP A 34 -16.02 0.76 10.73
N TYR A 35 -16.26 1.53 11.80
CA TYR A 35 -15.20 2.01 12.70
C TYR A 35 -14.53 0.86 13.45
N ASP A 36 -15.33 -0.05 14.01
CA ASP A 36 -14.83 -1.23 14.69
C ASP A 36 -14.01 -2.09 13.74
N ARG A 37 -14.49 -2.28 12.51
CA ARG A 37 -13.77 -3.04 11.50
C ARG A 37 -12.45 -2.38 11.08
N ALA A 38 -12.43 -1.05 10.92
CA ALA A 38 -11.21 -0.31 10.63
C ALA A 38 -10.19 -0.43 11.78
N ASN A 39 -10.65 -0.39 13.03
CA ASN A 39 -9.81 -0.53 14.21
C ASN A 39 -9.23 -1.95 14.34
N GLU A 40 -10.04 -2.99 14.11
CA GLU A 40 -9.59 -4.39 14.06
C GLU A 40 -8.47 -4.58 13.04
N LEU A 41 -8.68 -4.09 11.81
CA LEU A 41 -7.68 -4.15 10.75
C LEU A 41 -6.42 -3.36 11.14
N SER A 42 -6.56 -2.16 11.72
CA SER A 42 -5.42 -1.36 12.17
C SER A 42 -4.58 -2.10 13.20
N LEU A 43 -5.21 -2.73 14.19
CA LEU A 43 -4.51 -3.48 15.24
C LEU A 43 -3.81 -4.73 14.69
N GLU A 44 -4.47 -5.47 13.81
CA GLU A 44 -3.86 -6.61 13.15
C GLU A 44 -2.62 -6.21 12.35
N LEU A 45 -2.75 -5.14 11.55
CA LEU A 45 -1.67 -4.62 10.73
C LEU A 45 -0.52 -4.04 11.56
N ALA A 46 -0.80 -3.47 12.74
CA ALA A 46 0.23 -3.00 13.67
C ALA A 46 1.15 -4.13 14.18
N MET A 47 0.63 -5.37 14.28
CA MET A 47 1.42 -6.53 14.70
C MET A 47 2.23 -7.15 13.56
N LEU A 48 1.77 -7.01 12.33
CA LEU A 48 2.31 -7.68 11.15
C LEU A 48 3.27 -6.82 10.34
N LEU A 49 3.02 -5.51 10.26
CA LEU A 49 3.81 -4.59 9.44
C LEU A 49 5.05 -4.07 10.19
N PRO A 50 6.11 -3.73 9.45
CA PRO A 50 7.15 -2.84 9.92
C PRO A 50 6.58 -1.54 10.47
N ALA A 51 7.15 -1.05 11.57
CA ALA A 51 6.64 0.12 12.26
C ALA A 51 6.60 1.39 11.38
N ASN A 52 7.55 1.54 10.46
CA ASN A 52 7.56 2.65 9.50
C ASN A 52 6.42 2.52 8.46
N LEU A 53 6.20 1.33 7.91
CA LEU A 53 5.15 1.06 6.94
C LEU A 53 3.76 1.21 7.57
N TYR A 54 3.57 0.71 8.81
CA TYR A 54 2.35 0.91 9.58
C TYR A 54 2.04 2.40 9.80
N ARG A 55 3.03 3.20 10.22
CA ARG A 55 2.82 4.65 10.41
C ARG A 55 2.42 5.35 9.12
N GLN A 56 3.08 5.04 8.00
CA GLN A 56 2.73 5.61 6.70
C GLN A 56 1.33 5.21 6.26
N MET A 57 0.92 3.97 6.52
CA MET A 57 -0.43 3.48 6.21
C MET A 57 -1.50 4.24 6.99
N VAL A 58 -1.34 4.40 8.31
CA VAL A 58 -2.30 5.13 9.15
C VAL A 58 -2.37 6.61 8.75
N GLU A 59 -1.22 7.24 8.50
CA GLU A 59 -1.16 8.63 8.02
C GLU A 59 -1.83 8.79 6.65
N ALA A 60 -1.59 7.86 5.71
CA ALA A 60 -2.21 7.89 4.39
C ALA A 60 -3.74 7.72 4.44
N ALA A 61 -4.27 6.97 5.42
CA ALA A 61 -5.71 6.80 5.60
C ALA A 61 -6.36 8.04 6.23
N ALA A 62 -5.77 8.57 7.31
CA ALA A 62 -6.39 9.65 8.08
C ALA A 62 -6.12 11.05 7.49
N HIS A 63 -4.90 11.27 6.99
CA HIS A 63 -4.39 12.58 6.60
C HIS A 63 -3.52 12.49 5.33
N PRO A 64 -4.10 12.05 4.19
CA PRO A 64 -3.35 11.91 2.95
C PRO A 64 -2.73 13.25 2.51
N SER A 65 -1.47 13.18 2.09
CA SER A 65 -0.70 14.30 1.56
C SER A 65 -0.07 13.94 0.21
N SER A 66 0.57 14.92 -0.43
CA SER A 66 1.35 14.67 -1.65
C SER A 66 2.53 13.71 -1.44
N LYS A 67 2.99 13.52 -0.20
CA LYS A 67 4.13 12.66 0.15
C LYS A 67 3.70 11.31 0.72
N VAL A 68 2.63 11.28 1.50
CA VAL A 68 2.11 10.08 2.18
C VAL A 68 0.65 9.92 1.80
N ASN A 69 0.37 8.97 0.94
CA ASN A 69 -0.96 8.66 0.42
C ASN A 69 -1.06 7.15 0.10
N PRO A 70 -2.24 6.62 -0.22
CA PRO A 70 -2.39 5.19 -0.48
C PRO A 70 -1.44 4.64 -1.55
N ALA A 71 -1.12 5.42 -2.59
CA ALA A 71 -0.19 5.00 -3.63
C ALA A 71 1.26 4.91 -3.11
N SER A 72 1.71 5.87 -2.31
CA SER A 72 3.05 5.81 -1.69
C SER A 72 3.18 4.63 -0.73
N VAL A 73 2.11 4.29 0.01
CA VAL A 73 2.08 3.12 0.88
C VAL A 73 2.20 1.83 0.06
N ALA A 74 1.45 1.69 -1.03
CA ALA A 74 1.55 0.52 -1.92
C ALA A 74 2.97 0.33 -2.48
N ILE A 75 3.64 1.43 -2.86
CA ILE A 75 5.05 1.41 -3.29
C ILE A 75 5.95 0.94 -2.14
N ALA A 76 5.82 1.53 -0.95
CA ALA A 76 6.62 1.16 0.22
C ALA A 76 6.42 -0.32 0.62
N MET A 77 5.17 -0.81 0.62
CA MET A 77 4.85 -2.22 0.86
C MET A 77 5.59 -3.12 -0.12
N ARG A 78 5.54 -2.81 -1.42
CA ARG A 78 6.23 -3.62 -2.41
C ARG A 78 7.74 -3.61 -2.18
N THR A 79 8.32 -2.43 -1.96
CA THR A 79 9.76 -2.28 -1.73
C THR A 79 10.23 -3.06 -0.50
N GLU A 80 9.45 -3.08 0.58
CA GLU A 80 9.85 -3.74 1.83
C GLU A 80 9.50 -5.24 1.87
N LEU A 81 8.35 -5.63 1.31
CA LEU A 81 7.83 -6.99 1.45
C LEU A 81 8.17 -7.87 0.25
N ILE A 82 8.10 -7.35 -0.97
CA ILE A 82 8.13 -8.16 -2.20
C ILE A 82 9.48 -8.04 -2.92
N ALA A 83 10.01 -6.83 -3.06
CA ALA A 83 11.24 -6.57 -3.80
C ALA A 83 12.49 -7.31 -3.28
N PRO A 84 12.63 -7.62 -1.97
CA PRO A 84 13.76 -8.43 -1.51
C PRO A 84 13.81 -9.84 -2.11
N ASP A 85 12.67 -10.39 -2.52
CA ASP A 85 12.57 -11.74 -3.10
C ASP A 85 12.40 -11.72 -4.63
N GLU A 86 11.66 -10.73 -5.17
CA GLU A 86 11.28 -10.70 -6.59
C GLU A 86 11.96 -9.58 -7.40
N GLY A 87 12.76 -8.73 -6.74
CA GLY A 87 13.38 -7.55 -7.37
C GLY A 87 12.40 -6.40 -7.59
N ASN A 88 12.88 -5.34 -8.24
CA ASN A 88 12.06 -4.14 -8.53
C ASN A 88 11.14 -4.37 -9.73
N LEU A 89 9.98 -3.68 -9.76
CA LEU A 89 9.16 -3.64 -10.98
C LEU A 89 9.93 -2.93 -12.07
N VAL A 90 9.90 -3.50 -13.27
CA VAL A 90 10.26 -2.78 -14.50
C VAL A 90 9.03 -2.15 -15.12
N ALA A 91 9.23 -1.15 -15.98
CA ALA A 91 8.16 -0.35 -16.59
C ALA A 91 7.11 -1.23 -17.30
N GLU A 92 7.53 -2.36 -17.87
CA GLU A 92 6.71 -3.33 -18.57
C GLU A 92 5.74 -4.10 -17.66
N GLN A 93 6.00 -4.12 -16.36
CA GLN A 93 5.22 -4.85 -15.36
C GLN A 93 4.20 -3.98 -14.61
N VAL A 94 4.17 -2.67 -14.90
CA VAL A 94 3.26 -1.70 -14.24
C VAL A 94 2.12 -1.35 -15.19
N ALA A 95 0.90 -1.70 -14.81
CA ALA A 95 -0.31 -1.26 -15.53
C ALA A 95 -0.64 0.19 -15.16
N PHE A 96 -0.74 1.06 -16.17
CA PHE A 96 -1.15 2.47 -15.99
C PHE A 96 -2.60 2.64 -16.42
N HIS A 97 -3.46 3.02 -15.48
CA HIS A 97 -4.89 3.28 -15.75
C HIS A 97 -5.21 4.78 -15.75
N ALA A 98 -4.29 5.60 -16.27
CA ALA A 98 -4.50 7.03 -16.48
C ALA A 98 -4.72 7.31 -17.98
N PRO A 99 -5.90 7.80 -18.40
CA PRO A 99 -6.14 8.18 -19.79
C PRO A 99 -5.14 9.26 -20.22
N GLY A 100 -4.35 9.00 -21.27
CA GLY A 100 -3.36 9.95 -21.79
C GLY A 100 -1.97 9.90 -21.18
N ALA A 101 -1.71 9.03 -20.19
CA ALA A 101 -0.35 8.76 -19.70
C ALA A 101 0.39 7.88 -20.73
N GLN A 102 0.80 8.46 -21.85
CA GLN A 102 1.79 7.84 -22.72
C GLN A 102 3.13 7.87 -21.96
N MET A 103 3.52 6.72 -21.42
CA MET A 103 4.91 6.55 -20.98
C MET A 103 5.79 6.66 -22.23
N GLU A 104 6.46 7.79 -22.40
CA GLU A 104 7.67 7.79 -23.22
C GLU A 104 8.57 6.70 -22.64
N ARG A 105 8.86 5.66 -23.44
CA ARG A 105 9.86 4.66 -23.09
C ARG A 105 11.08 5.41 -22.56
N PRO A 106 11.63 5.07 -21.38
CA PRO A 106 12.85 5.69 -20.93
C PRO A 106 13.87 5.48 -22.05
N LYS A 107 14.34 6.58 -22.66
CA LYS A 107 15.38 6.52 -23.68
C LYS A 107 16.62 5.98 -22.98
N GLY A 108 16.81 4.66 -23.04
CA GLY A 108 18.03 4.02 -22.58
C GLY A 108 19.19 4.75 -23.23
N LYS A 109 20.04 5.36 -22.41
CA LYS A 109 21.33 5.85 -22.90
C LYS A 109 22.13 4.62 -23.28
N ALA A 110 22.23 4.35 -24.57
CA ALA A 110 23.35 3.58 -25.10
C ALA A 110 24.61 4.42 -24.83
N HIS A 111 25.45 3.95 -23.91
CA HIS A 111 26.89 4.21 -23.87
C HIS A 111 27.57 3.14 -23.02
#